data_AF-A0A3A4K077-F1
#
_entry.id   AF-A0A3A4K077-F1
#
_cell.length_a   1.000
_cell.length_b   1.000
_cell.length_c   1.000
_cell.angle_alpha   90.00
_cell.angle_beta   90.00
_cell.angle_gamma   90.00
#
_symmetry.space_group_name_H-M   'P 1'
#
loop_
_entity.id
_entity.type
_entity.pdbx_description
1 polymer ?
#
loop_
_entity_poly.entity_id
_entity_poly.type
_entity_poly.pdbx_seq_one_letter_code
_entity_poly.pdbx_strand_id
1 'polypeptide(L)'
;MTGRSRAVRATVFAAAAIVVVAGCNGGGDSASGGQKKPTVAADVPKGFDPCKDIPKSLMDSQGFIATSRKDTDGGGGIMWRGCGWVNDSEYTVSITTTNITLDMVRAKGFRDPQEFMIGGRHAMTTHQFKDDGACIADAEMKGGSLEILLDVPPSASAAGDACQLAHSLLEKISPLMPATA
;
A
#
# COMPACT_ATOMS: atom_id res chain seq x y z
N MET A 1 61.84 28.60 29.19
CA MET A 1 62.88 28.08 28.28
C MET A 1 62.18 27.59 27.01
N THR A 2 62.50 28.22 25.87
CA THR A 2 62.57 27.65 24.49
C THR A 2 61.64 26.46 24.18
N GLY A 3 60.63 26.49 23.29
CA GLY A 3 60.52 27.14 21.98
C GLY A 3 60.89 26.17 20.86
N ARG A 4 59.92 25.68 20.07
CA ARG A 4 59.97 25.64 18.59
C ARG A 4 58.72 25.02 17.94
N SER A 5 58.12 25.84 17.09
CA SER A 5 57.00 25.64 16.18
C SER A 5 57.39 24.85 14.92
N ARG A 6 56.39 24.32 14.20
CA ARG A 6 56.23 24.21 12.71
C ARG A 6 55.09 23.22 12.43
N ALA A 7 54.21 23.36 11.44
CA ALA A 7 53.96 24.42 10.48
C ALA A 7 52.54 24.20 9.92
N VAL A 8 51.76 25.26 9.87
CA VAL A 8 50.50 25.38 9.14
C VAL A 8 50.82 25.35 7.65
N ARG A 9 50.19 24.46 6.88
CA ARG A 9 50.10 24.60 5.41
C ARG A 9 48.73 25.15 5.06
N ALA A 10 48.70 26.47 4.98
CA ALA A 10 47.70 27.21 4.24
C ALA A 10 48.00 27.04 2.74
N THR A 11 46.99 26.65 1.98
CA THR A 11 46.96 26.82 0.52
C THR A 11 45.85 27.80 0.20
N VAL A 12 46.26 29.02 -0.13
CA VAL A 12 45.48 30.07 -0.79
C VAL A 12 45.77 29.99 -2.30
N PHE A 13 44.90 30.62 -3.09
CA PHE A 13 44.88 30.85 -4.54
C PHE A 13 43.93 29.89 -5.28
N ALA A 14 42.92 30.33 -6.02
CA ALA A 14 42.72 31.63 -6.66
C ALA A 14 41.23 32.00 -6.76
N ALA A 15 40.98 33.31 -6.66
CA ALA A 15 39.73 33.92 -7.07
C ALA A 15 39.52 33.71 -8.58
N ALA A 16 38.39 33.12 -8.94
CA ALA A 16 37.83 33.24 -10.28
C ALA A 16 36.53 34.04 -10.17
N ALA A 17 36.63 35.33 -10.51
CA ALA A 17 35.47 36.13 -10.83
C ALA A 17 34.84 35.57 -12.11
N ILE A 18 33.59 35.12 -12.04
CA ILE A 18 32.78 34.85 -13.24
C ILE A 18 31.56 35.78 -13.19
N VAL A 19 31.55 36.60 -14.24
CA VAL A 19 30.57 37.56 -14.73
C VAL A 19 29.12 37.15 -14.46
N VAL A 20 28.34 38.07 -13.88
CA VAL A 20 26.87 38.03 -13.88
C VAL A 20 26.40 38.31 -15.30
N VAL A 21 25.93 37.28 -16.01
CA VAL A 21 25.14 37.48 -17.23
C VAL A 21 23.67 37.52 -16.82
N ALA A 22 23.09 38.71 -16.84
CA ALA A 22 21.65 38.88 -16.90
C ALA A 22 21.18 38.36 -18.26
N GLY A 23 20.60 37.17 -18.28
CA GLY A 23 19.96 36.56 -19.43
C GLY A 23 18.52 36.21 -19.10
N CYS A 24 17.62 37.18 -19.23
CA CYS A 24 16.19 36.96 -19.20
C CYS A 24 15.74 36.65 -20.63
N ASN A 25 15.57 35.36 -20.98
CA ASN A 25 14.54 34.91 -21.93
C ASN A 25 14.54 33.37 -22.04
N GLY A 26 13.36 32.77 -21.88
CA GLY A 26 12.96 31.59 -22.66
C GLY A 26 13.32 30.21 -22.11
N GLY A 27 12.33 29.57 -21.47
CA GLY A 27 12.01 28.15 -21.69
C GLY A 27 13.01 27.11 -21.21
N GLY A 28 12.74 26.53 -20.05
CA GLY A 28 13.47 25.37 -19.57
C GLY A 28 12.97 24.96 -18.19
N ASP A 29 11.79 24.33 -18.16
CA ASP A 29 11.22 23.69 -16.98
C ASP A 29 12.18 22.64 -16.41
N SER A 30 13.12 23.07 -15.56
CA SER A 30 13.75 22.19 -14.59
C SER A 30 12.85 22.13 -13.38
N ALA A 31 11.69 21.49 -13.57
CA ALA A 31 10.91 20.98 -12.46
C ALA A 31 11.76 19.89 -11.80
N SER A 32 12.48 20.29 -10.75
CA SER A 32 12.98 19.37 -9.74
C SER A 32 11.76 18.60 -9.24
N GLY A 33 11.60 17.38 -9.75
CA GLY A 33 10.56 16.44 -9.36
C GLY A 33 10.80 16.01 -7.93
N GLY A 34 10.50 16.89 -6.97
CA GLY A 34 10.31 16.53 -5.59
C GLY A 34 9.12 15.59 -5.55
N GLN A 35 9.40 14.29 -5.51
CA GLN A 35 8.40 13.25 -5.36
C GLN A 35 7.67 13.54 -4.04
N LYS A 36 6.51 14.20 -4.10
CA LYS A 36 5.67 14.43 -2.93
C LYS A 36 5.37 13.05 -2.35
N LYS A 37 5.79 12.81 -1.11
CA LYS A 37 5.36 11.61 -0.38
C LYS A 37 3.83 11.55 -0.45
N PRO A 38 3.23 10.40 -0.77
CA PRO A 38 1.78 10.25 -0.79
C PRO A 38 1.22 10.71 0.56
N THR A 39 0.29 11.66 0.52
CA THR A 39 -0.43 12.10 1.70
C THR A 39 -1.66 11.23 1.87
N VAL A 40 -1.88 10.73 3.09
CA VAL A 40 -3.06 9.94 3.45
C VAL A 40 -4.32 10.77 3.22
N ALA A 41 -5.32 10.21 2.52
CA ALA A 41 -6.60 10.87 2.33
C ALA A 41 -7.38 10.96 3.66
N ALA A 42 -8.21 12.00 3.83
CA ALA A 42 -8.93 12.24 5.08
C ALA A 42 -9.97 11.16 5.44
N ASP A 43 -10.37 10.33 4.48
CA ASP A 43 -11.38 9.28 4.63
C ASP A 43 -11.11 8.14 3.62
N VAL A 44 -11.74 6.98 3.82
CA VAL A 44 -11.64 5.82 2.91
C VAL A 44 -12.40 6.06 1.60
N PRO A 45 -12.03 5.34 0.52
CA PRO A 45 -12.78 5.34 -0.74
C PRO A 45 -14.28 5.07 -0.53
N LYS A 46 -15.12 5.73 -1.34
CA LYS A 46 -16.58 5.59 -1.32
C LYS A 46 -17.05 4.75 -2.51
N GLY A 47 -18.29 4.29 -2.45
CA GLY A 47 -18.93 3.54 -3.54
C GLY A 47 -18.83 2.03 -3.42
N PHE A 48 -18.06 1.50 -2.48
CA PHE A 48 -18.04 0.09 -2.14
C PHE A 48 -17.96 -0.09 -0.62
N ASP A 49 -18.99 -0.66 -0.01
CA ASP A 49 -19.07 -1.08 1.40
C ASP A 49 -18.99 -2.62 1.43
N PRO A 50 -17.82 -3.20 1.78
CA PRO A 50 -17.63 -4.65 1.73
C PRO A 50 -18.65 -5.46 2.52
N CYS A 51 -19.24 -4.87 3.57
CA CYS A 51 -20.28 -5.51 4.37
C CYS A 51 -21.63 -5.66 3.65
N LYS A 52 -21.90 -4.80 2.67
CA LYS A 52 -23.21 -4.71 1.99
C LYS A 52 -23.12 -5.16 0.53
N ASP A 53 -22.03 -4.79 -0.13
CA ASP A 53 -21.90 -4.93 -1.57
C ASP A 53 -21.31 -6.29 -1.99
N ILE A 54 -20.70 -7.03 -1.05
CA ILE A 54 -20.30 -8.42 -1.26
C ILE A 54 -21.50 -9.34 -0.95
N PRO A 55 -22.07 -10.04 -1.94
CA PRO A 55 -23.20 -10.93 -1.71
C PRO A 55 -22.82 -12.06 -0.76
N LYS A 56 -23.71 -12.37 0.18
CA LYS A 56 -23.54 -13.51 1.09
C LYS A 56 -23.25 -14.81 0.33
N SER A 57 -23.95 -15.04 -0.79
CA SER A 57 -23.76 -16.23 -1.62
C SER A 57 -22.35 -16.36 -2.21
N LEU A 58 -21.66 -15.25 -2.49
CA LEU A 58 -20.27 -15.28 -2.94
C LEU A 58 -19.39 -15.85 -1.83
N MET A 59 -19.50 -15.31 -0.61
CA MET A 59 -18.70 -15.77 0.53
C MET A 59 -19.08 -17.18 0.97
N ASP A 60 -20.37 -17.52 0.98
CA ASP A 60 -20.84 -18.88 1.28
C ASP A 60 -20.27 -19.91 0.30
N SER A 61 -20.18 -19.58 -0.99
CA SER A 61 -19.57 -20.47 -2.00
C SER A 61 -18.07 -20.71 -1.78
N GLN A 62 -17.43 -19.86 -0.98
CA GLN A 62 -16.04 -19.99 -0.56
C GLN A 62 -15.91 -20.61 0.84
N GLY A 63 -17.02 -21.06 1.44
CA GLY A 63 -17.05 -21.65 2.79
C GLY A 63 -16.93 -20.62 3.92
N PHE A 64 -17.11 -19.33 3.62
CA PHE A 64 -17.02 -18.27 4.61
C PHE A 64 -18.36 -17.92 5.23
N ILE A 65 -18.33 -17.71 6.54
CA ILE A 65 -19.43 -17.19 7.32
C ILE A 65 -19.06 -15.78 7.77
N ALA A 66 -19.96 -14.83 7.52
CA ALA A 66 -19.77 -13.45 7.96
C ALA A 66 -19.71 -13.38 9.49
N THR A 67 -18.79 -12.57 10.01
CA THR A 67 -18.63 -12.34 11.44
C THR A 67 -19.26 -11.02 11.84
N SER A 68 -18.45 -9.97 11.98
CA SER A 68 -18.86 -8.62 12.31
C SER A 68 -18.21 -7.61 11.38
N ARG A 69 -18.67 -6.36 11.50
CA ARG A 69 -17.94 -5.22 10.97
C ARG A 69 -16.52 -5.17 11.59
N LYS A 70 -15.54 -4.76 10.80
CA LYS A 70 -14.10 -4.71 11.12
C LYS A 70 -13.51 -3.32 10.93
N ASP A 71 -14.32 -2.29 11.16
CA ASP A 71 -13.88 -0.90 11.08
C ASP A 71 -12.78 -0.63 12.11
N THR A 72 -11.63 -0.12 11.64
CA THR A 72 -10.45 0.13 12.48
C THR A 72 -9.82 1.48 12.11
N ASP A 73 -9.42 2.25 13.10
CA ASP A 73 -8.64 3.47 12.92
C ASP A 73 -7.16 3.21 13.28
N GLY A 74 -6.30 3.36 12.29
CA GLY A 74 -4.86 3.21 12.40
C GLY A 74 -4.15 4.51 12.79
N GLY A 75 -2.86 4.38 13.10
CA GLY A 75 -1.99 5.52 13.29
C GLY A 75 -1.83 6.34 12.00
N GLY A 76 -1.60 7.64 12.14
CA GLY A 76 -1.33 8.53 11.00
C GLY A 76 -2.55 8.85 10.13
N GLY A 77 -3.76 8.66 10.66
CA GLY A 77 -5.01 8.91 9.93
C GLY A 77 -5.41 7.79 8.97
N ILE A 78 -4.76 6.63 9.05
CA ILE A 78 -5.16 5.45 8.29
C ILE A 78 -6.49 4.91 8.81
N MET A 79 -7.35 4.46 7.92
CA MET A 79 -8.66 3.92 8.25
C MET A 79 -8.92 2.66 7.44
N TRP A 80 -9.53 1.66 8.06
CA TRP A 80 -10.11 0.50 7.38
C TRP A 80 -11.60 0.43 7.69
N ARG A 81 -12.43 0.19 6.68
CA ARG A 81 -13.89 0.07 6.81
C ARG A 81 -14.38 -1.15 6.06
N GLY A 82 -15.07 -2.06 6.74
CA GLY A 82 -15.54 -3.28 6.09
C GLY A 82 -15.90 -4.38 7.06
N CYS A 83 -15.81 -5.62 6.60
CA CYS A 83 -16.31 -6.78 7.31
C CYS A 83 -15.24 -7.88 7.42
N GLY A 84 -15.48 -8.80 8.36
CA GLY A 84 -14.68 -10.00 8.53
C GLY A 84 -15.49 -11.26 8.27
N TRP A 85 -14.83 -12.31 7.82
CA TRP A 85 -15.38 -13.63 7.64
C TRP A 85 -14.42 -14.69 8.17
N VAL A 86 -14.98 -15.86 8.49
CA VAL A 86 -14.24 -17.03 8.95
C VAL A 86 -14.79 -18.28 8.27
N ASN A 87 -13.96 -19.27 8.00
CA ASN A 87 -14.41 -20.57 7.52
C ASN A 87 -14.27 -21.66 8.60
N ASP A 88 -14.75 -22.86 8.30
CA ASP A 88 -14.72 -24.00 9.23
C ASP A 88 -13.30 -24.49 9.60
N SER A 89 -12.29 -24.10 8.81
CA SER A 89 -10.88 -24.39 9.09
C SER A 89 -10.19 -23.26 9.88
N GLU A 90 -10.95 -22.35 10.50
CA GLU A 90 -10.45 -21.17 11.23
C GLU A 90 -9.64 -20.17 10.40
N TYR A 91 -9.66 -20.30 9.07
CA TYR A 91 -9.10 -19.29 8.18
C TYR A 91 -9.98 -18.04 8.23
N THR A 92 -9.38 -16.90 8.56
CA THR A 92 -10.06 -15.60 8.64
C THR A 92 -9.70 -14.70 7.47
N VAL A 93 -10.70 -13.96 6.97
CA VAL A 93 -10.48 -12.91 5.98
C VAL A 93 -11.15 -11.62 6.44
N SER A 94 -10.46 -10.50 6.31
CA SER A 94 -11.03 -9.16 6.45
C SER A 94 -10.98 -8.47 5.10
N ILE A 95 -12.11 -7.95 4.65
CA ILE A 95 -12.22 -7.20 3.39
C ILE A 95 -12.68 -5.80 3.73
N THR A 96 -11.83 -4.82 3.43
CA THR A 96 -12.01 -3.44 3.87
C THR A 96 -11.64 -2.45 2.78
N THR A 97 -12.34 -1.32 2.71
CA THR A 97 -11.80 -0.15 2.01
C THR A 97 -10.87 0.60 2.94
N THR A 98 -9.76 1.07 2.41
CA THR A 98 -8.73 1.78 3.16
C THR A 98 -8.24 3.00 2.39
N ASN A 99 -7.79 4.04 3.09
CA ASN A 99 -7.16 5.22 2.49
C ASN A 99 -5.65 5.02 2.22
N ILE A 100 -5.17 3.78 2.31
CA ILE A 100 -3.85 3.36 1.83
C ILE A 100 -3.92 3.20 0.31
N THR A 101 -3.03 3.86 -0.43
CA THR A 101 -2.92 3.66 -1.88
C THR A 101 -1.87 2.59 -2.20
N LEU A 102 -1.93 2.01 -3.40
CA LEU A 102 -0.90 1.07 -3.86
C LEU A 102 0.51 1.68 -3.84
N ASP A 103 0.66 2.98 -4.13
CA ASP A 103 1.95 3.66 -4.04
C ASP A 103 2.47 3.73 -2.59
N MET A 104 1.57 3.88 -1.62
CA MET A 104 1.94 3.79 -0.21
C MET A 104 2.38 2.39 0.17
N VAL A 105 1.71 1.35 -0.33
CA VAL A 105 2.09 -0.07 -0.11
C VAL A 105 3.48 -0.33 -0.72
N ARG A 106 3.71 0.07 -1.98
CA ARG A 106 5.03 -0.04 -2.65
C ARG A 106 6.13 0.64 -1.86
N ALA A 107 5.87 1.84 -1.34
CA ALA A 107 6.84 2.61 -0.56
C ALA A 107 7.27 1.94 0.75
N LYS A 108 6.52 0.93 1.24
CA LYS A 108 6.91 0.16 2.43
C LYS A 108 7.96 -0.91 2.14
N GLY A 109 8.06 -1.38 0.90
CA GLY A 109 9.00 -2.44 0.54
C GLY A 109 8.69 -3.77 1.25
N PHE A 110 7.41 -4.16 1.29
CA PHE A 110 6.99 -5.45 1.85
C PHE A 110 7.59 -6.63 1.08
N ARG A 111 7.59 -7.81 1.70
CA ARG A 111 8.15 -9.02 1.09
C ARG A 111 7.28 -9.51 -0.05
N ASP A 112 7.96 -10.04 -1.07
CA ASP A 112 7.39 -10.77 -2.20
C ASP A 112 6.20 -10.07 -2.89
N PRO A 113 6.29 -8.78 -3.22
CA PRO A 113 5.19 -8.08 -3.87
C PRO A 113 4.94 -8.69 -5.25
N GLN A 114 3.69 -9.05 -5.55
CA GLN A 114 3.27 -9.45 -6.89
C GLN A 114 2.26 -8.43 -7.40
N GLU A 115 2.59 -7.72 -8.48
CA GLU A 115 1.68 -6.76 -9.11
C GLU A 115 0.91 -7.42 -10.28
N PHE A 116 -0.36 -7.06 -10.42
CA PHE A 116 -1.23 -7.58 -11.47
C PHE A 116 -2.37 -6.60 -11.78
N MET A 117 -3.17 -6.95 -12.79
CA MET A 117 -4.36 -6.19 -13.19
C MET A 117 -5.61 -7.00 -12.91
N ILE A 118 -6.64 -6.37 -12.35
CA ILE A 118 -7.90 -7.03 -12.00
C ILE A 118 -9.08 -6.13 -12.35
N GLY A 119 -9.95 -6.56 -13.25
CA GLY A 119 -11.09 -5.73 -13.70
C GLY A 119 -10.67 -4.33 -14.20
N GLY A 120 -9.48 -4.19 -14.79
CA GLY A 120 -8.93 -2.90 -15.25
C GLY A 120 -8.29 -2.03 -14.16
N ARG A 121 -8.20 -2.52 -12.92
CA ARG A 121 -7.55 -1.85 -11.78
C ARG A 121 -6.16 -2.42 -11.55
N HIS A 122 -5.21 -1.58 -11.15
CA HIS A 122 -3.96 -2.09 -10.60
C HIS A 122 -4.24 -2.80 -9.28
N ALA A 123 -3.51 -3.88 -9.02
CA ALA A 123 -3.60 -4.62 -7.78
C ALA A 123 -2.25 -5.24 -7.42
N MET A 124 -2.09 -5.64 -6.17
CA MET A 124 -0.91 -6.38 -5.73
C MET A 124 -1.21 -7.30 -4.54
N THR A 125 -0.41 -8.35 -4.36
CA THR A 125 -0.30 -9.09 -3.11
C THR A 125 1.01 -8.79 -2.40
N THR A 126 1.00 -8.79 -1.07
CA THR A 126 2.18 -8.56 -0.23
C THR A 126 2.15 -9.38 1.06
N HIS A 127 3.33 -9.82 1.51
CA HIS A 127 3.51 -10.33 2.87
C HIS A 127 3.95 -9.19 3.79
N GLN A 128 3.01 -8.66 4.57
CA GLN A 128 3.27 -7.57 5.53
C GLN A 128 3.65 -8.08 6.92
N PHE A 129 3.35 -9.35 7.20
CA PHE A 129 3.67 -10.02 8.46
C PHE A 129 4.92 -10.89 8.34
N LYS A 130 5.45 -11.31 9.49
CA LYS A 130 6.63 -12.18 9.55
C LYS A 130 6.31 -13.63 9.28
N ASP A 131 5.11 -14.08 9.64
CA ASP A 131 4.61 -15.38 9.22
C ASP A 131 4.20 -15.33 7.73
N ASP A 132 4.25 -16.49 7.09
CA ASP A 132 3.78 -16.67 5.71
C ASP A 132 2.32 -17.19 5.69
N GLY A 133 1.66 -17.24 6.86
CA GLY A 133 0.25 -17.61 7.00
C GLY A 133 -0.69 -16.46 6.62
N ALA A 134 -0.22 -15.23 6.72
CA ALA A 134 -0.97 -14.04 6.35
C ALA A 134 -0.47 -13.37 5.06
N CYS A 135 -1.40 -13.00 4.19
CA CYS A 135 -1.13 -12.18 3.02
C CYS A 135 -2.19 -11.11 2.84
N ILE A 136 -1.77 -9.97 2.28
CA ILE A 136 -2.65 -8.87 1.92
C ILE A 136 -2.74 -8.76 0.40
N ALA A 137 -3.95 -8.69 -0.14
CA ALA A 137 -4.20 -8.31 -1.53
C ALA A 137 -4.90 -6.94 -1.57
N ASP A 138 -4.34 -6.01 -2.34
CA ASP A 138 -4.87 -4.66 -2.54
C ASP A 138 -5.32 -4.47 -3.98
N ALA A 139 -6.53 -3.92 -4.20
CA ALA A 139 -6.96 -3.40 -5.49
C ALA A 139 -7.14 -1.89 -5.45
N GLU A 140 -6.68 -1.19 -6.47
CA GLU A 140 -6.73 0.26 -6.58
C GLU A 140 -8.18 0.80 -6.49
N MET A 141 -8.36 1.84 -5.67
CA MET A 141 -9.56 2.67 -5.60
C MET A 141 -9.15 4.14 -5.59
N LYS A 142 -10.08 5.05 -5.92
CA LYS A 142 -9.80 6.48 -5.89
C LYS A 142 -9.57 6.95 -4.46
N GLY A 143 -8.32 7.31 -4.16
CA GLY A 143 -7.91 7.79 -2.84
C GLY A 143 -7.55 6.69 -1.85
N GLY A 144 -7.41 5.45 -2.31
CA GLY A 144 -7.09 4.32 -1.42
C GLY A 144 -7.05 2.97 -2.15
N SER A 145 -7.42 1.91 -1.43
CA SER A 145 -7.53 0.55 -1.97
C SER A 145 -8.70 -0.21 -1.34
N LEU A 146 -9.13 -1.27 -2.02
CA LEU A 146 -9.80 -2.39 -1.38
C LEU A 146 -8.71 -3.35 -0.89
N GLU A 147 -8.65 -3.58 0.41
CA GLU A 147 -7.68 -4.45 1.07
C GLU A 147 -8.37 -5.75 1.51
N ILE A 148 -7.79 -6.88 1.13
CA ILE A 148 -8.12 -8.21 1.60
C ILE A 148 -6.96 -8.68 2.48
N LEU A 149 -7.16 -8.69 3.80
CA LEU A 149 -6.27 -9.38 4.73
C LEU A 149 -6.74 -10.81 4.90
N LEU A 150 -5.89 -11.74 4.49
CA LEU A 150 -6.12 -13.17 4.54
C LEU A 150 -5.17 -13.79 5.54
N ASP A 151 -5.67 -14.52 6.54
CA ASP A 151 -4.86 -15.19 7.57
C ASP A 151 -5.18 -16.68 7.68
N VAL A 152 -4.29 -17.53 7.19
CA VAL A 152 -4.34 -18.99 7.30
C VAL A 152 -3.53 -19.43 8.51
N PRO A 153 -4.18 -19.83 9.62
CA PRO A 153 -3.44 -20.29 10.79
C PRO A 153 -2.66 -21.58 10.47
N PRO A 154 -1.59 -21.90 11.21
CA PRO A 154 -0.81 -23.12 10.99
C PRO A 154 -1.64 -24.42 11.06
N SER A 155 -2.73 -24.43 11.83
CA SER A 155 -3.70 -25.54 11.91
C SER A 155 -4.44 -25.81 10.59
N ALA A 156 -4.44 -24.84 9.67
CA ALA A 156 -5.16 -24.86 8.40
C ALA A 156 -4.23 -24.90 7.18
N SER A 157 -2.97 -25.34 7.34
CA SER A 157 -1.94 -25.29 6.28
C SER A 157 -2.31 -26.02 4.98
N ALA A 158 -3.29 -26.93 5.02
CA ALA A 158 -3.83 -27.60 3.83
C ALA A 158 -4.60 -26.66 2.89
N ALA A 159 -4.97 -25.46 3.33
CA ALA A 159 -5.67 -24.46 2.52
C ALA A 159 -4.83 -23.93 1.33
N GLY A 160 -3.50 -24.00 1.45
CA GLY A 160 -2.57 -23.54 0.41
C GLY A 160 -1.92 -22.19 0.74
N ASP A 161 -1.36 -21.55 -0.30
CA ASP A 161 -0.65 -20.27 -0.19
C ASP A 161 -1.61 -19.11 0.06
N ALA A 162 -1.34 -18.33 1.11
CA ALA A 162 -2.20 -17.23 1.54
C ALA A 162 -2.34 -16.14 0.45
N CYS A 163 -1.26 -15.81 -0.25
CA CYS A 163 -1.32 -14.80 -1.31
C CYS A 163 -2.11 -15.27 -2.53
N GLN A 164 -1.98 -16.54 -2.92
CA GLN A 164 -2.76 -17.12 -3.99
C GLN A 164 -4.25 -17.11 -3.65
N LEU A 165 -4.61 -17.49 -2.41
CA LEU A 165 -5.99 -17.44 -1.95
C LEU A 165 -6.53 -16.00 -1.93
N ALA A 166 -5.72 -15.02 -1.51
CA ALA A 166 -6.12 -13.61 -1.43
C ALA A 166 -6.34 -13.02 -2.82
N HIS A 167 -5.43 -13.34 -3.75
CA HIS A 167 -5.55 -12.99 -5.15
C HIS A 167 -6.84 -13.56 -5.77
N SER A 168 -7.08 -14.87 -5.63
CA SER A 168 -8.27 -15.51 -6.18
C SER A 168 -9.58 -14.98 -5.57
N LEU A 169 -9.57 -14.58 -4.29
CA LEU A 169 -10.73 -13.94 -3.68
C LEU A 169 -10.93 -12.52 -4.23
N LEU A 170 -9.85 -11.77 -4.41
CA LEU A 170 -9.89 -10.45 -5.03
C LEU A 170 -10.46 -10.52 -6.46
N GLU A 171 -10.08 -11.53 -7.26
CA GLU A 171 -10.59 -11.76 -8.63
C GLU A 171 -12.11 -11.97 -8.65
N LYS A 172 -12.66 -12.64 -7.62
CA LYS A 172 -14.10 -12.87 -7.50
C LYS A 172 -14.85 -11.61 -7.05
N ILE A 173 -14.21 -10.75 -6.26
CA ILE A 173 -14.82 -9.53 -5.73
C ILE A 173 -14.69 -8.36 -6.70
N SER A 174 -13.62 -8.28 -7.49
CA SER A 174 -13.36 -7.13 -8.36
C SER A 174 -14.52 -6.77 -9.30
N PRO A 175 -15.32 -7.72 -9.86
CA PRO A 175 -16.46 -7.37 -10.71
C PRO A 175 -17.58 -6.64 -9.96
N LEU A 176 -17.61 -6.71 -8.62
CA LEU A 176 -18.59 -6.02 -7.78
C LEU A 176 -18.19 -4.56 -7.49
N MET A 177 -16.92 -4.21 -7.70
CA MET A 177 -16.42 -2.85 -7.46
C MET A 177 -16.90 -1.92 -8.58
N PRO A 178 -17.58 -0.80 -8.28
CA PRO A 178 -17.98 0.16 -9.31
C PRO A 178 -16.75 0.74 -10.00
N ALA A 179 -16.76 0.95 -11.32
CA ALA A 179 -15.63 1.53 -12.05
C ALA A 179 -15.21 2.94 -11.57
N THR A 180 -16.11 3.68 -10.92
CA THR A 180 -15.85 5.02 -10.38
C THR A 180 -15.32 5.02 -8.94
N ALA A 181 -15.24 3.83 -8.32
CA ALA A 181 -14.74 3.65 -6.97
C ALA A 181 -13.21 3.74 -6.92
#